data_AF-A0A964WV02-F1
#
_entry.id   AF-A0A964WV02-F1
#
_cell.length_a   1.000
_cell.length_b   1.000
_cell.length_c   1.000
_cell.angle_alpha   90.00
_cell.angle_beta   90.00
_cell.angle_gamma   90.00
#
_symmetry.space_group_name_H-M   'P 1'
#
loop_
_entity.id
_entity.type
_entity.pdbx_description
1 polymer ?
#
loop_
_entity_poly.entity_id
_entity_poly.type
_entity_poly.pdbx_seq_one_letter_code
_entity_poly.pdbx_strand_id
1 'polypeptide(L)'
;MAELAPVPERSQRRGPPSPGSGRRPHQVHLGLGRSDRRGLLRRHRLRHDRSLRGSAVRKLILTLALAAISDPAGAHAGGGRADFSWSLEPWVLASLGAAALAYGIGLARIRAEAGDRIVGGGNVAAFLAGLAVLFTALASPVDTLSDDLFSMHMVQHLLLMLVAAPLMVWSRPFLVFLWALPRSLRRSFGRFPARRGAARALNLLSHPVFVWSAFCGVFAFWHIPGPYGLALRHESVHILEHACFFASGYAFWAVVMSPGGRRRLEYGASVLYVGTAAVLSGLPGALIILTDRPFYPIHAEGAARWGLTALEDQHLAGLIMWIPAGFIYLAAICILFALWMREADRRAAAFARSMPTLAALIACAALLGGCGEGTEASSEAGGIGNVQRGAALISQFGCPACHTIPGIAGADGLVGPPLTKMGRRGYVAGVLRNTPENMTRWIRRPQAIVPGNAMPDMGISEDQARDITAYLYTLR
;
A
#
# COMPACT_ATOMS: atom_id res chain seq x y z
N MET A 1 48.27 10.98 -46.75
CA MET A 1 49.40 10.94 -47.71
C MET A 1 49.34 12.22 -48.51
N ALA A 2 50.44 13.00 -48.55
CA ALA A 2 50.84 14.03 -49.54
C ALA A 2 49.76 15.07 -49.99
N GLU A 3 49.96 16.36 -50.22
CA GLU A 3 51.10 17.28 -50.30
C GLU A 3 50.49 18.69 -50.62
N LEU A 4 51.29 19.74 -50.44
CA LEU A 4 51.32 21.00 -51.22
C LEU A 4 50.26 22.12 -50.99
N ALA A 5 50.84 23.29 -50.65
CA ALA A 5 50.32 24.68 -50.65
C ALA A 5 50.14 25.24 -52.11
N PRO A 6 49.85 26.54 -52.43
CA PRO A 6 49.78 27.78 -51.62
C PRO A 6 48.66 28.84 -51.98
N VAL A 7 48.73 29.98 -51.28
CA VAL A 7 48.06 31.33 -51.34
C VAL A 7 48.20 32.00 -52.75
N PRO A 8 47.32 32.92 -53.30
CA PRO A 8 47.12 34.32 -52.81
C PRO A 8 45.81 35.12 -53.13
N GLU A 9 45.75 36.31 -52.51
CA GLU A 9 44.83 37.46 -52.65
C GLU A 9 44.55 37.96 -54.08
N ARG A 10 43.35 38.55 -54.30
CA ARG A 10 43.23 39.89 -54.92
C ARG A 10 41.85 40.58 -54.79
N SER A 11 41.98 41.87 -54.47
CA SER A 11 41.09 43.04 -54.50
C SER A 11 40.10 43.22 -55.66
N GLN A 12 39.12 44.13 -55.45
CA GLN A 12 38.52 45.16 -56.35
C GLN A 12 36.96 45.14 -56.24
N ARG A 13 36.17 46.22 -56.25
CA ARG A 13 36.30 47.69 -56.41
C ARG A 13 34.95 48.31 -55.96
N ARG A 14 34.95 49.56 -55.50
CA ARG A 14 33.74 50.40 -55.29
C ARG A 14 33.34 51.13 -56.59
N GLY A 15 32.05 51.43 -56.75
CA GLY A 15 31.51 52.45 -57.68
C GLY A 15 30.40 53.28 -57.01
N PRO A 16 30.28 54.61 -57.25
CA PRO A 16 29.20 55.49 -56.75
C PRO A 16 28.32 56.08 -57.91
N PRO A 17 27.44 57.11 -57.72
CA PRO A 17 26.25 57.27 -56.84
C PRO A 17 24.97 57.79 -57.60
N SER A 18 23.90 58.15 -56.85
CA SER A 18 22.78 59.12 -57.15
C SER A 18 21.37 58.56 -57.48
N PRO A 19 20.24 59.32 -57.38
CA PRO A 19 19.68 60.07 -56.24
C PRO A 19 18.17 59.79 -55.93
N GLY A 20 17.77 60.06 -54.68
CA GLY A 20 16.48 60.63 -54.23
C GLY A 20 15.11 60.07 -54.68
N SER A 21 14.37 59.43 -53.76
CA SER A 21 12.98 59.81 -53.40
C SER A 21 12.53 59.05 -52.15
N GLY A 22 11.88 59.76 -51.21
CA GLY A 22 11.75 59.33 -49.82
C GLY A 22 10.72 58.24 -49.52
N ARG A 23 10.85 57.63 -48.32
CA ARG A 23 9.76 57.24 -47.40
C ARG A 23 10.33 56.60 -46.12
N ARG A 24 9.74 57.01 -45.00
CA ARG A 24 9.85 56.60 -43.58
C ARG A 24 10.55 55.25 -43.27
N PRO A 25 11.40 55.16 -42.22
CA PRO A 25 11.85 53.86 -41.71
C PRO A 25 10.72 53.16 -40.94
N HIS A 26 10.49 51.92 -41.35
CA HIS A 26 9.55 50.95 -40.80
C HIS A 26 9.75 50.73 -39.30
N GLN A 27 8.66 50.81 -38.53
CA GLN A 27 8.55 50.14 -37.24
C GLN A 27 8.71 48.64 -37.47
N VAL A 28 9.77 48.05 -36.92
CA VAL A 28 9.86 46.60 -36.74
C VAL A 28 8.89 46.25 -35.60
N HIS A 29 7.66 45.92 -35.97
CA HIS A 29 6.71 45.28 -35.06
C HIS A 29 7.23 43.88 -34.72
N LEU A 30 7.96 43.76 -33.61
CA LEU A 30 8.13 42.50 -32.90
C LEU A 30 6.76 42.09 -32.31
N GLY A 31 5.93 41.50 -33.17
CA GLY A 31 4.65 40.91 -32.82
C GLY A 31 4.84 39.63 -32.01
N LEU A 32 5.19 39.75 -30.73
CA LEU A 32 4.96 38.66 -29.78
C LEU A 32 3.46 38.55 -29.56
N GLY A 33 2.87 37.47 -30.09
CA GLY A 33 1.45 37.16 -29.92
C GLY A 33 1.02 37.20 -28.45
N ARG A 34 -0.22 37.63 -28.21
CA ARG A 34 -0.82 37.77 -26.87
C ARG A 34 -0.76 36.46 -26.03
N SER A 35 -0.65 35.31 -26.69
CA SER A 35 -0.45 33.99 -26.06
C SER A 35 0.96 33.80 -25.48
N ASP A 36 1.99 34.29 -26.17
CA ASP A 36 3.40 34.11 -25.80
C ASP A 36 3.79 34.97 -24.58
N ARG A 37 3.26 36.20 -24.51
CA ARG A 37 3.44 37.06 -23.32
C ARG A 37 2.78 36.48 -22.08
N ARG A 38 1.61 35.84 -22.21
CA ARG A 38 0.94 35.14 -21.08
C ARG A 38 1.72 33.89 -20.65
N GLY A 39 2.32 33.15 -21.59
CA GLY A 39 3.17 32.00 -21.32
C GLY A 39 4.45 32.35 -20.54
N LEU A 40 5.14 33.42 -20.96
CA LEU A 40 6.35 33.92 -20.29
C LEU A 40 6.05 34.49 -18.90
N LEU A 41 4.99 35.30 -18.75
CA LEU A 41 4.60 35.84 -17.45
C LEU A 41 4.11 34.74 -16.48
N ARG A 42 3.44 33.69 -16.98
CA ARG A 42 3.03 32.53 -16.17
C ARG A 42 4.23 31.69 -15.75
N ARG A 43 5.21 31.49 -16.64
CA ARG A 43 6.48 30.82 -16.28
C ARG A 43 7.28 31.63 -15.26
N HIS A 44 7.32 32.96 -15.38
CA HIS A 44 8.04 33.81 -14.42
C HIS A 44 7.35 33.84 -13.05
N ARG A 45 6.01 33.92 -12.99
CA ARG A 45 5.24 33.84 -11.74
C ARG A 45 5.42 32.48 -11.03
N LEU A 46 5.33 31.36 -11.77
CA LEU A 46 5.53 30.02 -11.20
C LEU A 46 6.97 29.80 -10.71
N ARG A 47 7.97 30.42 -11.35
CA ARG A 47 9.38 30.36 -10.92
C ARG A 47 9.63 31.20 -9.67
N HIS A 48 8.99 32.36 -9.57
CA HIS A 48 9.07 33.24 -8.39
C HIS A 48 8.38 32.62 -7.16
N ASP A 49 7.21 32.01 -7.34
CA ASP A 49 6.46 31.38 -6.24
C ASP A 49 7.14 30.09 -5.71
N ARG A 50 7.82 29.34 -6.61
CA ARG A 50 8.67 28.19 -6.24
C ARG A 50 9.95 28.59 -5.49
N SER A 51 10.53 29.75 -5.81
CA SER A 51 11.69 30.32 -5.09
C SER A 51 11.32 30.70 -3.65
N LEU A 52 10.16 31.35 -3.47
CA LEU A 52 9.67 31.78 -2.16
C LEU A 52 9.32 30.59 -1.23
N ARG A 53 8.67 29.54 -1.75
CA ARG A 53 8.37 28.32 -0.98
C ARG A 53 9.63 27.50 -0.63
N GLY A 54 10.61 27.45 -1.53
CA GLY A 54 11.92 26.82 -1.25
C GLY A 54 12.72 27.56 -0.17
N SER A 55 12.65 28.89 -0.18
CA SER A 55 13.24 29.76 0.85
C SER A 55 12.58 29.58 2.22
N ALA A 56 11.26 29.46 2.30
CA ALA A 56 10.55 29.27 3.57
C ALA A 56 10.91 27.93 4.24
N VAL A 57 10.98 26.83 3.47
CA VAL A 57 11.39 25.52 3.99
C VAL A 57 12.86 25.52 4.41
N ARG A 58 13.73 26.17 3.63
CA ARG A 58 15.16 26.28 3.97
C ARG A 58 15.39 27.13 5.22
N LYS A 59 14.59 28.19 5.41
CA LYS A 59 14.57 29.00 6.64
C LYS A 59 14.08 28.18 7.82
N LEU A 60 12.97 27.45 7.70
CA LEU A 60 12.46 26.58 8.78
C LEU A 60 13.47 25.49 9.19
N ILE A 61 14.15 24.86 8.23
CA ILE A 61 15.24 23.90 8.50
C ILE A 61 16.41 24.58 9.22
N LEU A 62 16.79 25.80 8.82
CA LEU A 62 17.85 26.55 9.47
C LEU A 62 17.44 26.98 10.90
N THR A 63 16.20 27.40 11.11
CA THR A 63 15.69 27.80 12.43
C THR A 63 15.63 26.60 13.39
N LEU A 64 15.19 25.44 12.90
CA LEU A 64 15.20 24.20 13.69
C LEU A 64 16.63 23.71 13.97
N ALA A 65 17.55 23.85 13.01
CA ALA A 65 18.95 23.52 13.20
C ALA A 65 19.67 24.47 14.16
N LEU A 66 19.33 25.77 14.17
CA LEU A 66 19.89 26.72 15.14
C LEU A 66 19.25 26.55 16.54
N ALA A 67 17.96 26.20 16.63
CA ALA A 67 17.32 25.88 17.90
C ALA A 67 17.93 24.63 18.57
N ALA A 68 18.48 23.70 17.78
CA ALA A 68 19.19 22.51 18.27
C ALA A 68 20.63 22.79 18.76
N ILE A 69 21.15 24.01 18.62
CA ILE A 69 22.50 24.42 19.07
C ILE A 69 22.44 25.24 20.37
N SER A 70 21.25 25.71 20.77
CA SER A 70 21.04 26.37 22.06
C SER A 70 20.88 25.34 23.17
N ASP A 71 21.98 25.05 23.83
CA ASP A 71 22.10 24.26 25.05
C ASP A 71 21.37 24.94 26.23
N PRO A 72 20.36 24.33 26.88
CA PRO A 72 19.93 24.77 28.20
C PRO A 72 20.81 24.07 29.23
N ALA A 73 21.96 24.68 29.52
CA ALA A 73 22.64 24.45 30.78
C ALA A 73 21.67 24.84 31.91
N GLY A 74 21.05 23.85 32.55
CA GLY A 74 20.04 24.05 33.58
C GLY A 74 20.08 22.92 34.59
N ALA A 75 21.04 22.99 35.50
CA ALA A 75 21.04 22.23 36.74
C ALA A 75 19.83 22.63 37.59
N HIS A 76 18.93 21.71 37.96
CA HIS A 76 18.12 21.88 39.17
C HIS A 76 17.83 20.56 39.88
N ALA A 77 18.19 20.59 41.17
CA ALA A 77 17.93 19.59 42.17
C ALA A 77 16.51 19.73 42.75
N GLY A 78 15.91 18.58 43.11
CA GLY A 78 15.04 18.38 44.27
C GLY A 78 13.62 18.94 44.25
N GLY A 79 12.64 18.03 44.29
CA GLY A 79 11.36 18.25 44.98
C GLY A 79 10.08 17.94 44.20
N GLY A 80 9.54 16.73 44.38
CA GLY A 80 8.09 16.41 44.45
C GLY A 80 7.08 17.03 43.47
N ARG A 81 7.47 17.45 42.26
CA ARG A 81 6.58 18.03 41.27
C ARG A 81 6.60 17.22 39.98
N ALA A 82 5.43 17.07 39.37
CA ALA A 82 5.25 16.53 38.02
C ALA A 82 6.29 17.11 37.06
N ASP A 83 7.16 16.26 36.51
CA ASP A 83 8.22 16.67 35.61
C ASP A 83 7.69 16.74 34.18
N PHE A 84 7.56 17.97 33.67
CA PHE A 84 7.21 18.25 32.28
C PHE A 84 8.43 18.73 31.48
N SER A 85 9.61 18.23 31.84
CA SER A 85 10.85 18.53 31.13
C SER A 85 10.82 17.98 29.71
N TRP A 86 11.60 18.61 28.84
CA TRP A 86 11.77 18.17 27.46
C TRP A 86 13.02 17.29 27.39
N SER A 87 12.87 16.05 26.93
CA SER A 87 14.00 15.16 26.64
C SER A 87 14.62 15.56 25.29
N LEU A 88 15.40 16.63 25.29
CA LEU A 88 16.11 17.11 24.09
C LEU A 88 17.36 16.27 23.80
N GLU A 89 17.21 14.95 23.73
CA GLU A 89 18.32 14.03 23.53
C GLU A 89 19.01 14.30 22.19
N PRO A 90 20.33 14.61 22.17
CA PRO A 90 21.02 15.04 20.96
C PRO A 90 20.92 14.05 19.81
N TRP A 91 20.91 12.74 20.10
CA TRP A 91 20.86 11.69 19.08
C TRP A 91 19.46 11.52 18.49
N VAL A 92 18.38 11.72 19.27
CA VAL A 92 17.00 11.75 18.77
C VAL A 92 16.83 12.92 17.81
N LEU A 93 17.23 14.12 18.26
CA LEU A 93 17.16 15.34 17.44
C LEU A 93 18.01 15.22 16.17
N ALA A 94 19.22 14.68 16.28
CA ALA A 94 20.08 14.42 15.12
C ALA A 94 19.44 13.43 14.14
N SER A 95 18.79 12.37 14.63
CA SER A 95 18.13 11.37 13.79
C SER A 95 16.92 11.93 13.06
N LEU A 96 16.07 12.70 13.76
CA LEU A 96 14.92 13.39 13.16
C LEU A 96 15.37 14.47 12.17
N GLY A 97 16.39 15.25 12.52
CA GLY A 97 17.00 16.26 11.66
C GLY A 97 17.63 15.66 10.40
N ALA A 98 18.35 14.55 10.54
CA ALA A 98 18.92 13.81 9.41
C ALA A 98 17.84 13.26 8.49
N ALA A 99 16.75 12.69 9.04
CA ALA A 99 15.60 12.26 8.27
C ALA A 99 14.96 13.44 7.51
N ALA A 100 14.75 14.58 8.17
CA ALA A 100 14.19 15.78 7.55
C ALA A 100 15.07 16.31 6.40
N LEU A 101 16.38 16.38 6.64
CA LEU A 101 17.36 16.81 5.64
C LEU A 101 17.39 15.87 4.44
N ALA A 102 17.45 14.55 4.68
CA ALA A 102 17.43 13.55 3.63
C ALA A 102 16.13 13.64 2.81
N TYR A 103 14.98 13.80 3.46
CA TYR A 103 13.70 13.96 2.76
C TYR A 103 13.69 15.24 1.91
N GLY A 104 14.19 16.36 2.45
CA GLY A 104 14.29 17.63 1.73
C GLY A 104 15.20 17.57 0.50
N ILE A 105 16.38 16.95 0.64
CA ILE A 105 17.34 16.76 -0.48
C ILE A 105 16.71 15.84 -1.54
N GLY A 106 16.12 14.72 -1.13
CA GLY A 106 15.45 13.78 -2.03
C GLY A 106 14.31 14.45 -2.81
N LEU A 107 13.46 15.20 -2.12
CA LEU A 107 12.34 15.93 -2.71
C LEU A 107 12.82 16.99 -3.71
N ALA A 108 13.85 17.77 -3.36
CA ALA A 108 14.42 18.77 -4.25
C ALA A 108 14.95 18.15 -5.54
N ARG A 109 15.64 17.01 -5.45
CA ARG A 109 16.16 16.28 -6.61
C ARG A 109 15.05 15.66 -7.46
N ILE A 110 14.03 15.06 -6.84
CA ILE A 110 12.86 14.53 -7.55
C ILE A 110 12.16 15.65 -8.33
N ARG A 111 11.92 16.80 -7.69
CA ARG A 111 11.27 17.94 -8.34
C ARG A 111 12.10 18.51 -9.49
N ALA A 112 13.44 18.48 -9.37
CA ALA A 112 14.33 18.92 -10.43
C ALA A 112 14.38 17.96 -11.63
N GLU A 113 14.44 16.64 -11.40
CA GLU A 113 14.59 15.65 -12.49
C GLU A 113 13.24 15.15 -13.06
N ALA A 114 12.20 15.03 -12.24
CA ALA A 114 10.93 14.37 -12.60
C ALA A 114 9.65 15.21 -12.35
N GLY A 115 9.80 16.40 -11.75
CA GLY A 115 8.68 17.30 -11.45
C GLY A 115 7.79 16.84 -10.29
N ASP A 116 6.67 17.55 -10.07
CA ASP A 116 5.79 17.39 -8.90
C ASP A 116 4.85 16.16 -8.97
N ARG A 117 4.95 15.32 -10.01
CA ARG A 117 4.01 14.20 -10.23
C ARG A 117 4.28 12.97 -9.36
N ILE A 118 5.51 12.79 -8.88
CA ILE A 118 5.92 11.59 -8.12
C ILE A 118 5.61 11.74 -6.62
N VAL A 119 5.81 12.95 -6.09
CA VAL A 119 5.61 13.27 -4.66
C VAL A 119 4.79 14.55 -4.57
N GLY A 120 3.51 14.40 -4.19
CA GLY A 120 2.57 15.51 -4.07
C GLY A 120 2.70 16.24 -2.72
N GLY A 121 2.00 17.37 -2.60
CA GLY A 121 1.95 18.14 -1.34
C GLY A 121 1.46 17.32 -0.14
N GLY A 122 0.49 16.41 -0.36
CA GLY A 122 -0.01 15.52 0.69
C GLY A 122 1.04 14.54 1.23
N ASN A 123 1.99 14.08 0.41
CA ASN A 123 3.08 13.22 0.90
C ASN A 123 4.05 14.00 1.79
N VAL A 124 4.34 15.26 1.43
CA VAL A 124 5.19 16.14 2.23
C VAL A 124 4.50 16.51 3.55
N ALA A 125 3.21 16.82 3.52
CA ALA A 125 2.43 17.08 4.72
C ALA A 125 2.42 15.87 5.66
N ALA A 126 2.21 14.66 5.12
CA ALA A 126 2.27 13.42 5.89
C ALA A 126 3.66 13.18 6.50
N PHE A 127 4.74 13.48 5.77
CA PHE A 127 6.10 13.38 6.30
C PHE A 127 6.32 14.33 7.50
N LEU A 128 5.95 15.61 7.34
CA LEU A 128 6.11 16.60 8.40
C LEU A 128 5.23 16.29 9.61
N ALA A 129 4.01 15.81 9.39
CA ALA A 129 3.12 15.37 10.46
C ALA A 129 3.69 14.13 11.18
N GLY A 130 4.18 13.13 10.44
CA GLY A 130 4.82 11.95 11.02
C GLY A 130 6.07 12.32 11.83
N LEU A 131 6.90 13.24 11.31
CA LEU A 131 8.08 13.74 12.01
C LEU A 131 7.72 14.51 13.29
N ALA A 132 6.65 15.32 13.24
CA ALA A 132 6.15 16.03 14.41
C ALA A 132 5.64 15.05 15.48
N VAL A 133 4.92 14.01 15.09
CA VAL A 133 4.46 12.97 16.03
C VAL A 133 5.65 12.21 16.64
N LEU A 134 6.67 11.87 15.86
CA LEU A 134 7.90 11.24 16.37
C LEU A 134 8.63 12.16 17.35
N PHE A 135 8.73 13.45 17.05
CA PHE A 135 9.29 14.45 17.96
C PHE A 135 8.47 14.57 19.25
N THR A 136 7.13 14.61 19.15
CA THR A 136 6.27 14.60 20.34
C THR A 136 6.47 13.34 21.16
N ALA A 137 6.55 12.17 20.53
CA ALA A 137 6.70 10.91 21.26
C ALA A 137 8.07 10.75 21.91
N LEU A 138 9.15 11.26 21.30
CA LEU A 138 10.52 10.92 21.70
C LEU A 138 11.35 12.09 22.28
N ALA A 139 10.84 13.32 22.24
CA ALA A 139 11.59 14.49 22.70
C ALA A 139 10.76 15.49 23.52
N SER A 140 9.45 15.24 23.66
CA SER A 140 8.55 16.07 24.45
C SER A 140 8.33 15.46 25.83
N PRO A 141 7.62 16.16 26.74
CA PRO A 141 7.29 15.61 28.06
C PRO A 141 6.59 14.26 28.04
N VAL A 142 6.02 13.81 26.91
CA VAL A 142 5.51 12.44 26.77
C VAL A 142 6.58 11.40 27.12
N ASP A 143 7.83 11.63 26.72
CA ASP A 143 8.96 10.72 26.92
C ASP A 143 9.47 10.72 28.37
N THR A 144 9.49 11.87 29.03
CA THR A 144 9.86 11.93 30.45
C THR A 144 8.74 11.37 31.33
N LEU A 145 7.48 11.59 30.94
CA LEU A 145 6.33 11.05 31.63
C LEU A 145 6.17 9.54 31.45
N SER A 146 6.67 8.96 30.35
CA SER A 146 6.62 7.51 30.13
C SER A 146 7.54 6.71 31.05
N ASP A 147 8.57 7.33 31.61
CA ASP A 147 9.40 6.68 32.65
C ASP A 147 8.63 6.59 33.98
N ASP A 148 7.81 7.61 34.26
CA ASP A 148 7.06 7.72 35.52
C ASP A 148 5.75 6.94 35.49
N LEU A 149 5.02 6.99 34.37
CA LEU A 149 3.66 6.48 34.23
C LEU A 149 3.57 5.43 33.13
N PHE A 150 3.08 4.25 33.49
CA PHE A 150 2.79 3.16 32.55
C PHE A 150 1.77 3.62 31.50
N SER A 151 0.79 4.45 31.89
CA SER A 151 -0.19 5.00 30.96
C SER A 151 0.43 5.90 29.89
N MET A 152 1.39 6.74 30.25
CA MET A 152 2.11 7.60 29.30
C MET A 152 3.07 6.81 28.42
N HIS A 153 3.67 5.75 28.97
CA HIS A 153 4.44 4.79 28.20
C HIS A 153 3.58 4.12 27.10
N MET A 154 2.33 3.75 27.41
CA MET A 154 1.40 3.26 26.38
C MET A 154 1.07 4.33 25.34
N VAL A 155 0.87 5.59 25.74
CA VAL A 155 0.66 6.71 24.80
C VAL A 155 1.83 6.81 23.82
N GLN A 156 3.06 6.73 24.32
CA GLN A 156 4.27 6.79 23.50
C GLN A 156 4.28 5.66 22.46
N HIS A 157 4.04 4.41 22.87
CA HIS A 157 3.95 3.26 21.97
C HIS A 157 2.84 3.40 20.91
N LEU A 158 1.65 3.88 21.29
CA LEU A 158 0.54 4.11 20.35
C LEU A 158 0.86 5.21 19.33
N LEU A 159 1.51 6.30 19.74
CA LEU A 159 1.94 7.36 18.84
C LEU A 159 2.93 6.83 17.80
N LEU A 160 3.90 6.01 18.21
CA LEU A 160 4.88 5.39 17.31
C LEU A 160 4.20 4.47 16.28
N MET A 161 3.35 3.54 16.75
CA MET A 161 2.81 2.47 15.90
C MET A 161 1.57 2.86 15.08
N LEU A 162 0.65 3.63 15.65
CA LEU A 162 -0.68 3.85 15.07
C LEU A 162 -0.84 5.23 14.44
N VAL A 163 0.07 6.17 14.73
CA VAL A 163 0.01 7.53 14.19
C VAL A 163 1.24 7.84 13.33
N ALA A 164 2.44 7.78 13.91
CA ALA A 164 3.68 8.09 13.19
C ALA A 164 3.93 7.11 12.03
N ALA A 165 3.86 5.80 12.29
CA ALA A 165 4.10 4.79 11.27
C ALA A 165 3.22 4.92 9.99
N PRO A 166 1.88 5.02 10.05
CA PRO A 166 1.07 5.17 8.84
C PRO A 166 1.28 6.50 8.12
N LEU A 167 1.52 7.60 8.86
CA LEU A 167 1.89 8.90 8.26
C LEU A 167 3.22 8.79 7.51
N MET A 168 4.20 8.11 8.13
CA MET A 168 5.49 7.85 7.52
C MET A 168 5.34 6.97 6.28
N VAL A 169 4.54 5.91 6.30
CA VAL A 169 4.25 5.09 5.10
C VAL A 169 3.64 5.94 3.98
N TRP A 170 2.64 6.78 4.29
CA TRP A 170 1.98 7.65 3.32
C TRP A 170 2.94 8.66 2.67
N SER A 171 3.99 9.07 3.38
CA SER A 171 4.99 10.01 2.88
C SER A 171 5.89 9.47 1.76
N ARG A 172 5.84 8.16 1.47
CA ARG A 172 6.72 7.44 0.53
C ARG A 172 8.23 7.65 0.81
N PRO A 173 8.67 7.51 2.08
CA PRO A 173 9.95 8.03 2.54
C PRO A 173 11.11 7.27 1.91
N PHE A 174 10.98 5.95 1.73
CA PHE A 174 11.99 5.12 1.08
C PHE A 174 12.35 5.63 -0.33
N LEU A 175 11.34 5.99 -1.15
CA LEU A 175 11.57 6.53 -2.49
C LEU A 175 12.30 7.87 -2.41
N VAL A 176 11.88 8.74 -1.48
CA VAL A 176 12.47 10.08 -1.34
C VAL A 176 13.90 10.00 -0.79
N PHE A 177 14.16 9.21 0.24
CA PHE A 177 15.49 8.99 0.81
C PHE A 177 16.46 8.37 -0.19
N LEU A 178 16.01 7.44 -1.03
CA LEU A 178 16.84 6.86 -2.10
C LEU A 178 17.31 7.93 -3.11
N TRP A 179 16.52 8.98 -3.30
CA TRP A 179 16.87 10.12 -4.14
C TRP A 179 17.81 11.14 -3.44
N ALA A 180 17.87 11.11 -2.10
CA ALA A 180 18.86 11.86 -1.34
C ALA A 180 20.29 11.33 -1.57
N LEU A 181 20.42 10.04 -1.89
CA LEU A 181 21.71 9.41 -2.18
C LEU A 181 22.29 9.84 -3.56
N PRO A 182 23.62 9.88 -3.70
CA PRO A 182 24.30 10.03 -4.99
C PRO A 182 23.85 8.99 -6.03
N ARG A 183 23.94 9.34 -7.32
CA ARG A 183 23.48 8.48 -8.43
C ARG A 183 24.10 7.07 -8.44
N SER A 184 25.36 6.93 -8.03
CA SER A 184 26.08 5.65 -7.94
C SER A 184 25.43 4.72 -6.90
N LEU A 185 25.26 5.21 -5.67
CA LEU A 185 24.61 4.48 -4.58
C LEU A 185 23.15 4.18 -4.92
N ARG A 186 22.41 5.15 -5.47
CA ARG A 186 21.02 4.95 -5.93
C ARG A 186 20.89 3.78 -6.91
N ARG A 187 21.80 3.67 -7.89
CA ARG A 187 21.81 2.56 -8.86
C ARG A 187 22.18 1.22 -8.21
N SER A 188 23.13 1.22 -7.27
CA SER A 188 23.52 0.03 -6.52
C SER A 188 22.34 -0.53 -5.70
N PHE A 189 21.68 0.33 -4.93
CA PHE A 189 20.47 -0.02 -4.18
C PHE A 189 19.32 -0.46 -5.10
N GLY A 190 19.15 0.16 -6.26
CA GLY A 190 18.17 -0.28 -7.26
C GLY A 190 18.44 -1.69 -7.83
N ARG A 191 19.69 -2.15 -7.85
CA ARG A 191 20.08 -3.50 -8.30
C ARG A 191 20.06 -4.54 -7.18
N PHE A 192 20.03 -4.12 -5.91
CA PHE A 192 20.04 -5.05 -4.77
C PHE A 192 18.84 -6.01 -4.77
N PRO A 193 17.58 -5.56 -4.98
CA PRO A 193 16.43 -6.47 -5.08
C PRO A 193 16.46 -7.41 -6.30
N ALA A 194 17.36 -7.20 -7.26
CA ALA A 194 17.51 -8.09 -8.42
C ALA A 194 18.36 -9.33 -8.11
N ARG A 195 19.09 -9.35 -6.98
CA ARG A 195 19.82 -10.53 -6.51
C ARG A 195 18.83 -11.57 -5.99
N ARG A 196 18.93 -12.83 -6.44
CA ARG A 196 17.95 -13.90 -6.08
C ARG A 196 17.75 -14.06 -4.57
N GLY A 197 18.84 -14.06 -3.79
CA GLY A 197 18.78 -14.16 -2.32
C GLY A 197 18.08 -12.95 -1.67
N ALA A 198 18.46 -11.73 -2.08
CA ALA A 198 17.84 -10.50 -1.58
C ALA A 198 16.35 -10.40 -1.95
N ALA A 199 15.99 -10.77 -3.19
CA ALA A 199 14.61 -10.83 -3.63
C ALA A 199 13.78 -11.79 -2.77
N ARG A 200 14.32 -12.97 -2.47
CA ARG A 200 13.66 -13.98 -1.62
C ARG A 200 13.49 -13.47 -0.19
N ALA A 201 14.52 -12.87 0.40
CA ALA A 201 14.45 -12.29 1.74
C ALA A 201 13.43 -11.15 1.81
N LEU A 202 13.47 -10.19 0.87
CA LEU A 202 12.51 -9.10 0.82
C LEU A 202 11.06 -9.59 0.63
N ASN A 203 10.85 -10.63 -0.19
CA ASN A 203 9.54 -11.23 -0.38
C ASN A 203 9.01 -11.94 0.89
N LEU A 204 9.89 -12.55 1.68
CA LEU A 204 9.53 -13.18 2.95
C LEU A 204 9.22 -12.13 4.01
N LEU A 205 10.13 -11.16 4.19
CA LEU A 205 10.00 -10.08 5.18
C LEU A 205 8.83 -9.13 4.88
N SER A 206 8.43 -9.01 3.62
CA SER A 206 7.25 -8.23 3.21
C SER A 206 5.99 -9.09 3.04
N HIS A 207 6.03 -10.38 3.43
CA HIS A 207 4.86 -11.25 3.34
C HIS A 207 3.81 -10.78 4.37
N PRO A 208 2.54 -10.57 3.99
CA PRO A 208 1.51 -10.09 4.91
C PRO A 208 1.43 -10.87 6.22
N VAL A 209 1.30 -12.21 6.15
CA VAL A 209 1.31 -13.09 7.34
C VAL A 209 2.54 -12.89 8.22
N PHE A 210 3.75 -12.87 7.65
CA PHE A 210 4.97 -12.64 8.43
C PHE A 210 4.96 -11.27 9.12
N VAL A 211 4.62 -10.21 8.39
CA VAL A 211 4.55 -8.85 8.93
C VAL A 211 3.50 -8.75 10.04
N TRP A 212 2.34 -9.38 9.84
CA TRP A 212 1.27 -9.42 10.83
C TRP A 212 1.70 -10.18 12.09
N SER A 213 2.33 -11.34 11.94
CA SER A 213 2.85 -12.14 13.05
C SER A 213 3.95 -11.40 13.79
N ALA A 214 4.84 -10.71 13.07
CA ALA A 214 5.88 -9.88 13.67
C ALA A 214 5.27 -8.71 14.44
N PHE A 215 4.28 -8.01 13.88
CA PHE A 215 3.59 -6.91 14.55
C PHE A 215 2.89 -7.36 15.84
N CYS A 216 2.06 -8.40 15.76
CA CYS A 216 1.37 -8.94 16.93
C CYS A 216 2.34 -9.56 17.95
N GLY A 217 3.40 -10.20 17.48
CA GLY A 217 4.41 -10.85 18.32
C GLY A 217 5.30 -9.84 19.05
N VAL A 218 5.76 -8.80 18.37
CA VAL A 218 6.48 -7.66 18.99
C VAL A 218 5.60 -7.01 20.04
N PHE A 219 4.34 -6.74 19.70
CA PHE A 219 3.37 -6.19 20.64
C PHE A 219 3.21 -7.08 21.87
N ALA A 220 2.90 -8.36 21.70
CA ALA A 220 2.74 -9.27 22.82
C ALA A 220 4.02 -9.40 23.67
N PHE A 221 5.19 -9.52 23.04
CA PHE A 221 6.48 -9.72 23.70
C PHE A 221 6.83 -8.57 24.66
N TRP A 222 6.73 -7.33 24.19
CA TRP A 222 7.09 -6.15 24.99
C TRP A 222 6.08 -5.83 26.09
N HIS A 223 4.86 -6.37 26.03
CA HIS A 223 3.90 -6.27 27.13
C HIS A 223 4.10 -7.36 28.20
N ILE A 224 5.01 -8.33 28.00
CA ILE A 224 5.37 -9.27 29.06
C ILE A 224 6.17 -8.51 30.14
N PRO A 225 5.81 -8.60 31.44
CA PRO A 225 6.46 -7.81 32.50
C PRO A 225 8.00 -7.95 32.57
N GLY A 226 8.54 -9.10 32.20
CA GLY A 226 9.99 -9.36 32.17
C GLY A 226 10.74 -8.51 31.13
N PRO A 227 10.52 -8.73 29.82
CA PRO A 227 11.09 -7.89 28.76
C PRO A 227 10.80 -6.39 28.95
N TYR A 228 9.57 -6.05 29.35
CA TYR A 228 9.18 -4.69 29.66
C TYR A 228 10.05 -4.06 30.76
N GLY A 229 10.16 -4.74 31.89
CA GLY A 229 10.98 -4.26 33.01
C GLY A 229 12.48 -4.23 32.68
N LEU A 230 12.95 -5.01 31.71
CA LEU A 230 14.32 -4.92 31.20
C LEU A 230 14.54 -3.66 30.36
N ALA A 231 13.56 -3.29 29.53
CA ALA A 231 13.61 -2.06 28.74
C ALA A 231 13.75 -0.83 29.64
N LEU A 232 12.93 -0.72 30.68
CA LEU A 232 12.97 0.40 31.63
C LEU A 232 14.26 0.47 32.48
N ARG A 233 15.02 -0.63 32.59
CA ARG A 233 16.29 -0.65 33.34
C ARG A 233 17.50 -0.36 32.47
N HIS A 234 17.37 -0.51 31.15
CA HIS A 234 18.48 -0.36 30.21
C HIS A 234 18.04 0.45 29.00
N GLU A 235 18.60 1.66 28.87
CA GLU A 235 18.34 2.59 27.78
C GLU A 235 18.47 1.94 26.38
N SER A 236 19.49 1.11 26.17
CA SER A 236 19.68 0.42 24.89
C SER A 236 18.58 -0.58 24.55
N VAL A 237 17.96 -1.20 25.56
CA VAL A 237 16.82 -2.11 25.41
C VAL A 237 15.55 -1.31 25.17
N HIS A 238 15.38 -0.17 25.86
CA HIS A 238 14.27 0.76 25.61
C HIS A 238 14.30 1.30 24.17
N ILE A 239 15.47 1.70 23.67
CA ILE A 239 15.65 2.12 22.27
C ILE A 239 15.29 0.99 21.31
N LEU A 240 15.69 -0.25 21.63
CA LEU A 240 15.36 -1.42 20.82
C LEU A 240 13.84 -1.68 20.80
N GLU A 241 13.17 -1.57 21.94
CA GLU A 241 11.72 -1.68 22.06
C GLU A 241 11.00 -0.65 21.17
N HIS A 242 11.35 0.64 21.31
CA HIS A 242 10.82 1.71 20.46
C HIS A 242 11.07 1.46 18.97
N ALA A 243 12.29 1.02 18.62
CA ALA A 243 12.64 0.67 17.24
C ALA A 243 11.80 -0.50 16.72
N CYS A 244 11.58 -1.54 17.54
CA CYS A 244 10.72 -2.68 17.21
C CYS A 244 9.27 -2.25 16.98
N PHE A 245 8.71 -1.41 17.84
CA PHE A 245 7.36 -0.89 17.70
C PHE A 245 7.20 -0.05 16.42
N PHE A 246 8.06 0.94 16.23
CA PHE A 246 7.99 1.78 15.02
C PHE A 246 8.23 0.97 13.74
N ALA A 247 9.23 0.09 13.71
CA ALA A 247 9.55 -0.70 12.51
C ALA A 247 8.45 -1.71 12.16
N SER A 248 7.90 -2.42 13.15
CA SER A 248 6.81 -3.37 12.93
C SER A 248 5.51 -2.66 12.53
N GLY A 249 5.18 -1.53 13.17
CA GLY A 249 4.06 -0.68 12.79
C GLY A 249 4.20 -0.13 11.36
N TYR A 250 5.39 0.35 11.00
CA TYR A 250 5.67 0.83 9.64
C TYR A 250 5.48 -0.30 8.61
N ALA A 251 6.00 -1.50 8.88
CA ALA A 251 5.83 -2.65 7.98
C ALA A 251 4.36 -3.06 7.86
N PHE A 252 3.62 -3.10 8.97
CA PHE A 252 2.19 -3.42 9.02
C PHE A 252 1.38 -2.45 8.14
N TRP A 253 1.53 -1.14 8.36
CA TRP A 253 0.83 -0.14 7.56
C TRP A 253 1.32 -0.09 6.11
N ALA A 254 2.58 -0.43 5.84
CA ALA A 254 3.08 -0.54 4.47
C ALA A 254 2.38 -1.64 3.66
N VAL A 255 2.04 -2.77 4.29
CA VAL A 255 1.24 -3.84 3.67
C VAL A 255 -0.18 -3.35 3.35
N VAL A 256 -0.79 -2.59 4.26
CA VAL A 256 -2.16 -2.06 4.13
C VAL A 256 -2.24 -0.94 3.08
N MET A 257 -1.27 -0.03 3.06
CA MET A 257 -1.39 1.28 2.40
C MET A 257 -0.58 1.43 1.10
N SER A 258 0.23 0.45 0.68
CA SER A 258 1.10 0.60 -0.50
C SER A 258 0.43 0.19 -1.82
N PRO A 259 0.00 1.13 -2.70
CA PRO A 259 -0.68 0.84 -3.97
C PRO A 259 0.20 0.30 -5.11
N GLY A 260 1.39 -0.25 -4.81
CA GLY A 260 2.32 -0.77 -5.83
C GLY A 260 3.28 -1.85 -5.34
N GLY A 261 3.04 -2.42 -4.16
CA GLY A 261 3.81 -3.57 -3.67
C GLY A 261 3.51 -4.82 -4.49
N ARG A 262 4.49 -5.71 -4.64
CA ARG A 262 4.34 -7.01 -5.33
C ARG A 262 3.26 -7.91 -4.70
N ARG A 263 2.78 -7.56 -3.50
CA ARG A 263 1.80 -8.30 -2.69
C ARG A 263 0.77 -7.36 -2.04
N ARG A 264 0.10 -6.55 -2.87
CA ARG A 264 -1.04 -5.76 -2.41
C ARG A 264 -2.15 -6.69 -1.93
N LEU A 265 -2.60 -6.52 -0.69
CA LEU A 265 -3.80 -7.20 -0.23
C LEU A 265 -5.02 -6.60 -0.94
N GLU A 266 -5.96 -7.44 -1.34
CA GLU A 266 -7.28 -6.96 -1.72
C GLU A 266 -7.96 -6.29 -0.51
N TYR A 267 -8.90 -5.38 -0.74
CA TYR A 267 -9.51 -4.63 0.35
C TYR A 267 -10.18 -5.54 1.39
N GLY A 268 -10.87 -6.60 0.96
CA GLY A 268 -11.46 -7.59 1.88
C GLY A 268 -10.41 -8.30 2.74
N ALA A 269 -9.30 -8.73 2.15
CA ALA A 269 -8.19 -9.32 2.89
C ALA A 269 -7.52 -8.30 3.84
N SER A 270 -7.47 -7.02 3.45
CA SER A 270 -6.95 -5.94 4.29
C SER A 270 -7.84 -5.67 5.51
N VAL A 271 -9.16 -5.76 5.35
CA VAL A 271 -10.12 -5.64 6.47
C VAL A 271 -9.88 -6.77 7.49
N LEU A 272 -9.75 -8.02 7.03
CA LEU A 272 -9.42 -9.14 7.91
C LEU A 272 -8.05 -8.97 8.58
N TYR A 273 -7.05 -8.55 7.80
CA TYR A 273 -5.69 -8.31 8.27
C TYR A 273 -5.62 -7.30 9.42
N VAL A 274 -6.30 -6.16 9.26
CA VAL A 274 -6.36 -5.12 10.29
C VAL A 274 -7.27 -5.53 11.43
N GLY A 275 -8.41 -6.14 11.15
CA GLY A 275 -9.37 -6.58 12.15
C GLY A 275 -8.81 -7.62 13.11
N THR A 276 -8.12 -8.64 12.61
CA THR A 276 -7.49 -9.65 13.48
C THR A 276 -6.33 -9.08 14.29
N ALA A 277 -5.55 -8.15 13.73
CA ALA A 277 -4.52 -7.44 14.48
C ALA A 277 -5.11 -6.57 15.60
N ALA A 278 -6.23 -5.89 15.33
CA ALA A 278 -6.94 -5.08 16.31
C ALA A 278 -7.45 -5.93 17.49
N VAL A 279 -8.03 -7.10 17.20
CA VAL A 279 -8.47 -8.04 18.25
C VAL A 279 -7.28 -8.52 19.07
N LEU A 280 -6.21 -9.02 18.43
CA LEU A 280 -5.07 -9.58 19.16
C LEU A 280 -4.30 -8.53 19.97
N SER A 281 -4.11 -7.32 19.44
CA SER A 281 -3.48 -6.23 20.18
C SER A 281 -4.38 -5.66 21.29
N GLY A 282 -5.70 -5.83 21.20
CA GLY A 282 -6.62 -5.46 22.28
C GLY A 282 -6.59 -6.42 23.48
N LEU A 283 -6.18 -7.68 23.30
CA LEU A 283 -6.20 -8.68 24.37
C LEU A 283 -5.33 -8.31 25.58
N PRO A 284 -4.07 -7.86 25.44
CA PRO A 284 -3.29 -7.39 26.59
C PRO A 284 -3.96 -6.22 27.32
N GLY A 285 -4.64 -5.32 26.59
CA GLY A 285 -5.30 -4.15 27.18
C GLY A 285 -6.46 -4.58 28.07
N ALA A 286 -7.31 -5.46 27.57
CA ALA A 286 -8.39 -6.05 28.35
C ALA A 286 -7.85 -6.81 29.58
N LEU A 287 -6.78 -7.60 29.42
CA LEU A 287 -6.20 -8.39 30.51
C LEU A 287 -5.61 -7.51 31.62
N ILE A 288 -4.96 -6.41 31.26
CA ILE A 288 -4.36 -5.44 32.19
C ILE A 288 -5.43 -4.66 32.97
N ILE A 289 -6.57 -4.32 32.33
CA ILE A 289 -7.70 -3.64 33.00
C ILE A 289 -8.41 -4.57 33.99
N LEU A 290 -8.59 -5.84 33.63
CA LEU A 290 -9.41 -6.78 34.40
C LEU A 290 -8.67 -7.40 35.60
N THR A 291 -7.42 -7.01 35.85
CA THR A 291 -6.63 -7.56 36.94
C THR A 291 -6.59 -6.64 38.15
N ASP A 292 -6.68 -7.25 39.34
CA ASP A 292 -6.67 -6.55 40.64
C ASP A 292 -5.26 -6.41 41.24
N ARG A 293 -4.23 -6.79 40.48
CA ARG A 293 -2.83 -6.75 40.92
C ARG A 293 -1.97 -6.01 39.90
N PRO A 294 -1.03 -5.14 40.34
CA PRO A 294 -0.14 -4.45 39.43
C PRO A 294 0.90 -5.43 38.86
N PHE A 295 0.89 -5.60 37.54
CA PHE A 295 1.90 -6.34 36.79
C PHE A 295 3.18 -5.52 36.58
N TYR A 296 3.07 -4.20 36.60
CA TYR A 296 4.18 -3.26 36.37
C TYR A 296 4.47 -2.43 37.63
N PRO A 297 4.91 -3.06 38.74
CA PRO A 297 5.18 -2.35 39.99
C PRO A 297 6.33 -1.35 39.88
N ILE A 298 7.14 -1.42 38.81
CA ILE A 298 8.24 -0.49 38.54
C ILE A 298 7.79 0.97 38.43
N HIS A 299 6.54 1.22 38.03
CA HIS A 299 5.96 2.58 37.98
C HIS A 299 5.29 3.01 39.28
N ALA A 300 5.30 2.20 40.35
CA ALA A 300 4.55 2.52 41.57
C ALA A 300 4.99 3.86 42.21
N GLU A 301 6.29 4.13 42.25
CA GLU A 301 6.84 5.39 42.77
C GLU A 301 6.55 6.58 41.83
N GLY A 302 6.58 6.34 40.52
CA GLY A 302 6.22 7.34 39.52
C GLY A 302 4.74 7.72 39.59
N ALA A 303 3.85 6.74 39.53
CA ALA A 303 2.41 6.90 39.68
C ALA A 303 2.03 7.65 40.98
N ALA A 304 2.69 7.32 42.10
CA ALA A 304 2.42 7.98 43.38
C ALA A 304 2.70 9.50 43.35
N ARG A 305 3.70 9.95 42.58
CA ARG A 305 3.97 11.40 42.38
C ARG A 305 2.83 12.13 41.68
N TRP A 306 1.98 11.40 40.96
CA TRP A 306 0.80 11.90 40.26
C TRP A 306 -0.51 11.65 41.02
N GLY A 307 -0.42 11.17 42.27
CA GLY A 307 -1.58 10.84 43.08
C GLY A 307 -2.33 9.60 42.61
N LEU A 308 -1.67 8.73 41.83
CA LEU A 308 -2.21 7.47 41.35
C LEU A 308 -1.55 6.30 42.09
N THR A 309 -2.30 5.24 42.34
CA THR A 309 -1.73 3.93 42.66
C THR A 309 -1.20 3.28 41.38
N ALA A 310 -0.24 2.34 41.52
CA ALA A 310 0.26 1.55 40.39
C ALA A 310 -0.87 0.78 39.67
N LEU A 311 -1.92 0.39 40.40
CA LEU A 311 -3.07 -0.30 39.83
C LEU A 311 -3.95 0.64 39.00
N GLU A 312 -4.20 1.86 39.49
CA GLU A 312 -4.98 2.87 38.76
C GLU A 312 -4.27 3.31 37.47
N ASP A 313 -2.96 3.57 37.53
CA ASP A 313 -2.16 3.90 36.34
C ASP A 313 -2.14 2.72 35.34
N GLN A 314 -2.08 1.49 35.84
CA GLN A 314 -2.19 0.29 35.02
C GLN A 314 -3.55 0.17 34.30
N HIS A 315 -4.65 0.39 35.02
CA HIS A 315 -5.99 0.36 34.42
C HIS A 315 -6.14 1.47 33.37
N LEU A 316 -5.62 2.66 33.63
CA LEU A 316 -5.60 3.76 32.68
C LEU A 316 -4.81 3.40 31.41
N ALA A 317 -3.64 2.80 31.57
CA ALA A 317 -2.81 2.34 30.47
C ALA A 317 -3.52 1.30 29.60
N GLY A 318 -4.20 0.33 30.23
CA GLY A 318 -4.99 -0.66 29.51
C GLY A 318 -6.16 -0.02 28.75
N LEU A 319 -6.84 0.98 29.33
CA LEU A 319 -7.92 1.72 28.66
C LEU A 319 -7.41 2.52 27.46
N ILE A 320 -6.26 3.19 27.59
CA ILE A 320 -5.58 3.92 26.51
C ILE A 320 -5.19 2.96 25.38
N MET A 321 -4.66 1.79 25.74
CA MET A 321 -4.26 0.78 24.77
C MET A 321 -5.44 0.14 24.04
N TRP A 322 -6.61 0.02 24.68
CA TRP A 322 -7.77 -0.61 24.07
C TRP A 322 -8.63 0.38 23.26
N ILE A 323 -9.04 1.50 23.88
CA ILE A 323 -10.09 2.37 23.33
C ILE A 323 -9.53 3.25 22.19
N PRO A 324 -8.58 4.18 22.42
CA PRO A 324 -7.95 4.96 21.35
C PRO A 324 -7.40 4.11 20.19
N ALA A 325 -6.66 3.04 20.49
CA ALA A 325 -6.13 2.15 19.46
C ALA A 325 -7.24 1.47 18.66
N GLY A 326 -8.27 0.98 19.35
CA GLY A 326 -9.44 0.35 18.76
C GLY A 326 -10.17 1.30 17.78
N PHE A 327 -10.30 2.58 18.13
CA PHE A 327 -10.89 3.57 17.24
C PHE A 327 -10.06 3.81 15.97
N ILE A 328 -8.72 3.84 16.08
CA ILE A 328 -7.84 3.99 14.91
C ILE A 328 -7.99 2.78 13.98
N TYR A 329 -7.97 1.56 14.53
CA TYR A 329 -8.18 0.35 13.74
C TYR A 329 -9.58 0.29 13.12
N LEU A 330 -10.62 0.65 13.88
CA LEU A 330 -11.99 0.69 13.39
C LEU A 330 -12.13 1.69 12.23
N ALA A 331 -11.57 2.89 12.38
CA ALA A 331 -11.56 3.89 11.30
C ALA A 331 -10.85 3.36 10.05
N ALA A 332 -9.70 2.71 10.21
CA ALA A 332 -8.99 2.08 9.10
C ALA A 332 -9.83 0.99 8.41
N ILE A 333 -10.47 0.11 9.19
CA ILE A 333 -11.37 -0.93 8.69
C ILE A 333 -12.55 -0.34 7.94
N CYS A 334 -13.21 0.68 8.49
CA CYS A 334 -14.32 1.37 7.83
C CYS A 334 -13.90 2.01 6.51
N ILE A 335 -12.72 2.66 6.47
CA ILE A 335 -12.17 3.24 5.24
C ILE A 335 -11.90 2.13 4.22
N LEU A 336 -11.23 1.04 4.61
CA LEU A 336 -10.93 -0.08 3.72
C LEU A 336 -12.19 -0.76 3.20
N PHE A 337 -13.20 -0.92 4.05
CA PHE A 337 -14.50 -1.48 3.69
C PHE A 337 -15.25 -0.56 2.70
N ALA A 338 -15.27 0.75 2.95
CA ALA A 338 -15.85 1.70 2.02
C ALA A 338 -15.12 1.70 0.66
N LEU A 339 -13.79 1.58 0.66
CA LEU A 339 -12.99 1.44 -0.57
C LEU A 339 -13.27 0.11 -1.27
N TRP A 340 -13.51 -0.96 -0.52
CA TRP A 340 -13.90 -2.26 -1.06
C TRP A 340 -15.25 -2.18 -1.79
N MET A 341 -16.27 -1.58 -1.15
CA MET A 341 -17.58 -1.38 -1.74
C MET A 341 -17.50 -0.53 -3.02
N ARG A 342 -16.78 0.58 -2.98
CA ARG A 342 -16.59 1.44 -4.16
C ARG A 342 -15.88 0.72 -5.31
N GLU A 343 -14.94 -0.16 -5.01
CA GLU A 343 -14.25 -0.97 -6.01
C GLU A 343 -15.19 -2.04 -6.60
N ALA A 344 -16.02 -2.67 -5.77
CA ALA A 344 -17.06 -3.61 -6.22
C ALA A 344 -18.06 -2.91 -7.17
N ASP A 345 -18.54 -1.72 -6.81
CA ASP A 345 -19.43 -0.91 -7.65
C ASP A 345 -18.79 -0.53 -8.98
N ARG A 346 -17.51 -0.11 -8.96
CA ARG A 346 -16.77 0.22 -10.19
C ARG A 346 -16.62 -0.99 -11.10
N ARG A 347 -16.35 -2.18 -10.55
CA ARG A 347 -16.25 -3.43 -11.31
C ARG A 347 -17.61 -3.81 -11.91
N ALA A 348 -18.69 -3.66 -11.14
CA ALA A 348 -20.06 -3.87 -11.62
C ALA A 348 -20.42 -2.88 -12.75
N ALA A 349 -20.11 -1.59 -12.59
CA ALA A 349 -20.36 -0.57 -13.61
C ALA A 349 -19.47 -0.73 -14.86
N ALA A 350 -18.22 -1.17 -14.71
CA ALA A 350 -17.36 -1.50 -15.84
C ALA A 350 -17.90 -2.70 -16.62
N PHE A 351 -18.35 -3.74 -15.92
CA PHE A 351 -19.01 -4.89 -16.51
C PHE A 351 -20.29 -4.48 -17.26
N ALA A 352 -21.15 -3.67 -16.64
CA ALA A 352 -22.36 -3.16 -17.27
C ALA A 352 -22.08 -2.33 -18.54
N ARG A 353 -21.03 -1.49 -18.53
CA ARG A 353 -20.61 -0.70 -19.71
C ARG A 353 -20.01 -1.54 -20.84
N SER A 354 -19.37 -2.67 -20.53
CA SER A 354 -18.84 -3.59 -21.55
C SER A 354 -19.92 -4.46 -22.20
N MET A 355 -21.09 -4.57 -21.56
CA MET A 355 -22.21 -5.39 -22.01
C MET A 355 -22.78 -4.99 -23.38
N PRO A 356 -23.06 -3.71 -23.69
CA PRO A 356 -23.54 -3.32 -25.02
C PRO A 356 -22.48 -3.47 -26.11
N THR A 357 -21.19 -3.29 -25.80
CA THR A 357 -20.11 -3.50 -26.78
C THR A 357 -19.94 -4.98 -27.10
N LEU A 358 -20.04 -5.84 -26.08
CA LEU A 358 -20.04 -7.28 -26.26
C LEU A 358 -21.29 -7.75 -27.03
N ALA A 359 -22.46 -7.20 -26.71
CA ALA A 359 -23.71 -7.46 -27.41
C ALA A 359 -23.64 -7.00 -28.87
N ALA A 360 -23.06 -5.83 -29.15
CA ALA A 360 -22.85 -5.31 -30.50
C ALA A 360 -21.84 -6.16 -31.29
N LEU A 361 -20.75 -6.63 -30.67
CA LEU A 361 -19.80 -7.55 -31.30
C LEU A 361 -20.45 -8.90 -31.63
N ILE A 362 -21.27 -9.42 -30.72
CA ILE A 362 -22.06 -10.64 -30.96
C ILE A 362 -23.07 -10.42 -32.09
N ALA A 363 -23.79 -9.29 -32.10
CA ALA A 363 -24.73 -8.95 -33.15
C ALA A 363 -24.05 -8.73 -34.51
N CYS A 364 -22.87 -8.10 -34.54
CA CYS A 364 -22.11 -7.88 -35.76
C CYS A 364 -21.54 -9.20 -36.31
N ALA A 365 -21.07 -10.09 -35.44
CA ALA A 365 -20.69 -11.46 -35.81
C ALA A 365 -21.88 -12.25 -36.36
N ALA A 366 -23.07 -12.10 -35.77
CA ALA A 366 -24.29 -12.74 -36.27
C ALA A 366 -24.74 -12.19 -37.63
N LEU A 367 -24.62 -10.87 -37.86
CA LEU A 367 -24.97 -10.23 -39.14
C LEU A 367 -23.98 -10.57 -40.26
N LEU A 368 -22.69 -10.71 -39.96
CA LEU A 368 -21.67 -11.12 -40.95
C LEU A 368 -21.74 -12.61 -41.30
N GLY A 369 -22.40 -13.44 -40.47
CA GLY A 369 -22.69 -14.84 -40.77
C GLY A 369 -24.02 -15.08 -41.49
N GLY A 370 -24.82 -14.03 -41.71
CA GLY A 370 -26.20 -14.12 -42.20
C GLY A 370 -26.32 -14.16 -43.73
N CYS A 371 -25.89 -15.25 -44.36
CA CYS A 371 -26.38 -15.70 -45.67
C CYS A 371 -26.36 -17.23 -45.70
N GLY A 372 -27.40 -17.84 -45.14
CA GLY A 372 -27.69 -19.27 -45.21
C GLY A 372 -29.17 -19.45 -44.87
N GLU A 373 -29.96 -19.90 -45.84
CA GLU A 373 -31.43 -19.97 -45.77
C GLU A 373 -31.95 -20.95 -44.71
N GLY A 374 -33.07 -20.55 -44.12
CA GLY A 374 -34.05 -21.31 -43.34
C GLY A 374 -33.70 -22.74 -42.92
N THR A 375 -33.38 -22.93 -41.65
CA THR A 375 -33.74 -24.14 -40.91
C THR A 375 -34.07 -23.74 -39.47
N GLU A 376 -35.15 -24.30 -38.96
CA GLU A 376 -35.69 -24.06 -37.62
C GLU A 376 -34.60 -24.10 -36.53
N ALA A 377 -34.75 -23.19 -35.58
CA ALA A 377 -33.78 -22.84 -34.55
C ALA A 377 -33.29 -24.05 -33.73
N SER A 378 -32.16 -24.61 -34.15
CA SER A 378 -31.24 -25.39 -33.32
C SER A 378 -30.05 -24.48 -33.00
N SER A 379 -30.05 -23.87 -31.81
CA SER A 379 -28.97 -22.94 -31.45
C SER A 379 -27.69 -23.70 -31.18
N GLU A 380 -26.74 -23.51 -32.08
CA GLU A 380 -25.36 -23.97 -32.05
C GLU A 380 -24.65 -23.61 -30.73
N ALA A 381 -24.56 -24.58 -29.83
CA ALA A 381 -23.38 -24.74 -28.98
C ALA A 381 -22.31 -25.43 -29.85
N GLY A 382 -21.49 -24.64 -30.56
CA GLY A 382 -20.43 -25.16 -31.41
C GLY A 382 -19.46 -26.07 -30.66
N GLY A 383 -19.56 -27.38 -30.90
CA GLY A 383 -18.44 -28.33 -30.96
C GLY A 383 -18.20 -29.28 -29.77
N ILE A 384 -18.74 -29.02 -28.58
CA ILE A 384 -18.41 -29.87 -27.40
C ILE A 384 -19.29 -31.13 -27.35
N GLY A 385 -20.60 -30.98 -27.45
CA GLY A 385 -21.59 -32.04 -27.29
C GLY A 385 -23.03 -31.50 -27.23
N ASN A 386 -24.02 -32.38 -27.10
CA ASN A 386 -25.44 -32.04 -27.03
C ASN A 386 -25.85 -31.63 -25.60
N VAL A 387 -26.25 -30.37 -25.43
CA VAL A 387 -26.60 -29.77 -24.13
C VAL A 387 -27.82 -30.43 -23.48
N GLN A 388 -28.86 -30.72 -24.27
CA GLN A 388 -30.10 -31.31 -23.78
C GLN A 388 -29.87 -32.75 -23.30
N ARG A 389 -29.09 -33.51 -24.07
CA ARG A 389 -28.64 -34.86 -23.68
C ARG A 389 -27.75 -34.79 -22.44
N GLY A 390 -26.87 -33.79 -22.35
CA GLY A 390 -26.05 -33.53 -21.17
C GLY A 390 -26.87 -33.34 -19.89
N ALA A 391 -27.93 -32.55 -19.94
CA ALA A 391 -28.84 -32.34 -18.81
C ALA A 391 -29.50 -33.65 -18.35
N ALA A 392 -29.96 -34.48 -19.28
CA ALA A 392 -30.56 -35.78 -18.98
C ALA A 392 -29.53 -36.74 -18.36
N LEU A 393 -28.31 -36.78 -18.89
CA LEU A 393 -27.22 -37.62 -18.39
C LEU A 393 -26.77 -37.21 -16.98
N ILE A 394 -26.77 -35.91 -16.65
CA ILE A 394 -26.47 -35.41 -15.30
C ILE A 394 -27.43 -36.02 -14.27
N SER A 395 -28.73 -36.04 -14.58
CA SER A 395 -29.72 -36.69 -13.71
C SER A 395 -29.54 -38.21 -13.67
N GLN A 396 -29.29 -38.84 -14.83
CA GLN A 396 -29.15 -40.29 -14.93
C GLN A 396 -27.95 -40.84 -14.14
N PHE A 397 -26.81 -40.15 -14.16
CA PHE A 397 -25.61 -40.55 -13.43
C PHE A 397 -25.59 -40.05 -11.98
N GLY A 398 -26.70 -39.50 -11.47
CA GLY A 398 -26.83 -39.17 -10.05
C GLY A 398 -25.98 -37.98 -9.57
N CYS A 399 -25.51 -37.12 -10.48
CA CYS A 399 -24.79 -35.90 -10.10
C CYS A 399 -25.57 -34.99 -9.12
N PRO A 400 -26.92 -34.87 -9.20
CA PRO A 400 -27.73 -34.11 -8.24
C PRO A 400 -27.56 -34.52 -6.78
N ALA A 401 -27.27 -35.79 -6.49
CA ALA A 401 -27.12 -36.28 -5.12
C ALA A 401 -25.91 -35.66 -4.40
N CYS A 402 -24.89 -35.24 -5.16
CA CYS A 402 -23.66 -34.67 -4.61
C CYS A 402 -23.51 -33.18 -4.88
N HIS A 403 -24.07 -32.65 -5.97
CA HIS A 403 -23.81 -31.30 -6.43
C HIS A 403 -25.07 -30.45 -6.53
N THR A 404 -24.94 -29.17 -6.19
CA THR A 404 -25.90 -28.14 -6.57
C THR A 404 -25.71 -27.78 -8.05
N ILE A 405 -26.74 -28.02 -8.88
CA ILE A 405 -26.66 -27.81 -10.35
C ILE A 405 -27.85 -26.97 -10.84
N PRO A 406 -27.65 -25.70 -11.22
CA PRO A 406 -28.72 -24.87 -11.76
C PRO A 406 -29.35 -25.49 -13.01
N GLY A 407 -30.69 -25.51 -13.07
CA GLY A 407 -31.43 -26.03 -14.22
C GLY A 407 -31.67 -27.55 -14.21
N ILE A 408 -31.22 -28.26 -13.17
CA ILE A 408 -31.52 -29.67 -12.95
C ILE A 408 -32.40 -29.80 -11.70
N ALA A 409 -33.57 -30.41 -11.85
CA ALA A 409 -34.52 -30.57 -10.74
C ALA A 409 -33.93 -31.47 -9.64
N GLY A 410 -34.07 -31.05 -8.37
CA GLY A 410 -33.58 -31.80 -7.22
C GLY A 410 -32.05 -31.84 -7.08
N ALA A 411 -31.31 -31.00 -7.80
CA ALA A 411 -29.86 -30.89 -7.69
C ALA A 411 -29.45 -29.83 -6.67
N ASP A 412 -29.55 -30.17 -5.38
CA ASP A 412 -29.18 -29.36 -4.22
C ASP A 412 -28.13 -30.06 -3.32
N GLY A 413 -27.50 -31.14 -3.80
CA GLY A 413 -26.46 -31.86 -3.07
C GLY A 413 -25.25 -30.98 -2.69
N LEU A 414 -24.67 -31.25 -1.52
CA LEU A 414 -23.56 -30.49 -0.93
C LEU A 414 -22.31 -31.34 -0.64
N VAL A 415 -22.31 -32.63 -1.02
CA VAL A 415 -21.16 -33.52 -0.85
C VAL A 415 -20.00 -33.06 -1.75
N GLY A 416 -20.31 -32.67 -2.98
CA GLY A 416 -19.41 -32.02 -3.90
C GLY A 416 -19.65 -30.50 -3.94
N PRO A 417 -18.67 -29.72 -4.44
CA PRO A 417 -18.84 -28.28 -4.56
C PRO A 417 -20.01 -27.93 -5.52
N PRO A 418 -20.73 -26.82 -5.31
CA PRO A 418 -21.73 -26.36 -6.27
C PRO A 418 -21.14 -26.22 -7.67
N LEU A 419 -21.89 -26.59 -8.72
CA LEU A 419 -21.46 -26.45 -10.12
C LEU A 419 -21.97 -25.14 -10.75
N THR A 420 -22.40 -24.20 -9.91
CA THR A 420 -22.78 -22.85 -10.32
C THR A 420 -21.61 -22.16 -11.05
N LYS A 421 -21.90 -21.57 -12.21
CA LYS A 421 -20.93 -20.83 -13.03
C LYS A 421 -19.73 -21.66 -13.49
N MET A 422 -19.89 -22.98 -13.66
CA MET A 422 -18.79 -23.87 -14.02
C MET A 422 -18.05 -23.45 -15.30
N GLY A 423 -18.76 -22.90 -16.29
CA GLY A 423 -18.19 -22.38 -17.53
C GLY A 423 -17.28 -21.14 -17.37
N ARG A 424 -17.26 -20.48 -16.20
CA ARG A 424 -16.37 -19.33 -15.91
C ARG A 424 -15.20 -19.66 -14.98
N ARG A 425 -15.15 -20.87 -14.40
CA ARG A 425 -14.09 -21.24 -13.46
C ARG A 425 -12.75 -21.41 -14.18
N GLY A 426 -11.65 -21.03 -13.53
CA GLY A 426 -10.31 -21.20 -14.11
C GLY A 426 -9.77 -22.63 -14.06
N TYR A 427 -10.24 -23.42 -13.09
CA TYR A 427 -9.76 -24.78 -12.84
C TYR A 427 -10.92 -25.76 -12.54
N VAL A 428 -10.73 -27.03 -12.90
CA VAL A 428 -11.56 -28.19 -12.55
C VAL A 428 -10.78 -29.01 -11.51
N ALA A 429 -11.46 -29.41 -10.43
CA ALA A 429 -10.88 -30.13 -9.29
C ALA A 429 -9.63 -29.46 -8.66
N GLY A 430 -9.41 -28.15 -8.91
CA GLY A 430 -8.25 -27.41 -8.42
C GLY A 430 -6.91 -27.75 -9.10
N VAL A 431 -6.88 -28.74 -10.00
CA VAL A 431 -5.63 -29.27 -10.61
C VAL A 431 -5.59 -29.14 -12.12
N LEU A 432 -6.72 -29.20 -12.83
CA LEU A 432 -6.78 -29.08 -14.29
C LEU A 432 -7.27 -27.70 -14.70
N ARG A 433 -6.64 -27.08 -15.70
CA ARG A 433 -7.20 -25.87 -16.34
C ARG A 433 -8.56 -26.21 -16.94
N ASN A 434 -9.54 -25.32 -16.75
CA ASN A 434 -10.89 -25.55 -17.24
C ASN A 434 -10.98 -25.37 -18.77
N THR A 435 -10.80 -26.47 -19.49
CA THR A 435 -11.07 -26.61 -20.93
C THR A 435 -12.05 -27.76 -21.15
N PRO A 436 -12.80 -27.80 -22.26
CA PRO A 436 -13.77 -28.87 -22.53
C PRO A 436 -13.17 -30.27 -22.47
N GLU A 437 -11.94 -30.43 -22.97
CA GLU A 437 -11.20 -31.69 -22.98
C GLU A 437 -10.86 -32.14 -21.56
N ASN A 438 -10.38 -31.20 -20.73
CA ASN A 438 -10.05 -31.49 -19.34
C ASN A 438 -11.28 -31.76 -18.48
N MET A 439 -12.40 -31.08 -18.74
CA MET A 439 -13.68 -31.37 -18.08
C MET A 439 -14.17 -32.77 -18.45
N THR A 440 -14.16 -33.11 -19.73
CA THR A 440 -14.54 -34.44 -20.24
C THR A 440 -13.66 -35.51 -19.58
N ARG A 441 -12.35 -35.28 -19.50
CA ARG A 441 -11.40 -36.19 -18.84
C ARG A 441 -11.69 -36.33 -17.34
N TRP A 442 -12.00 -35.23 -16.65
CA TRP A 442 -12.38 -35.23 -15.24
C TRP A 442 -13.65 -36.03 -14.98
N ILE A 443 -14.70 -35.84 -15.78
CA ILE A 443 -15.99 -36.54 -15.63
C ILE A 443 -15.82 -38.06 -15.81
N ARG A 444 -14.96 -38.48 -16.74
CA ARG A 444 -14.75 -39.91 -17.03
C ARG A 444 -13.91 -40.64 -16.01
N ARG A 445 -12.86 -39.99 -15.49
CA ARG A 445 -11.84 -40.61 -14.64
C ARG A 445 -11.39 -39.71 -13.50
N PRO A 446 -12.29 -39.31 -12.59
CA PRO A 446 -11.94 -38.46 -11.45
C PRO A 446 -10.87 -39.08 -10.56
N GLN A 447 -10.90 -40.41 -10.32
CA GLN A 447 -9.91 -41.08 -9.46
C GLN A 447 -8.52 -41.14 -10.08
N ALA A 448 -8.42 -41.17 -11.42
CA ALA A 448 -7.13 -41.13 -12.11
C ALA A 448 -6.47 -39.74 -12.08
N ILE A 449 -7.25 -38.68 -11.84
CA ILE A 449 -6.75 -37.29 -11.80
C ILE A 449 -6.45 -36.88 -10.36
N VAL A 450 -7.36 -37.14 -9.43
CA VAL A 450 -7.15 -36.91 -7.99
C VAL A 450 -7.46 -38.21 -7.24
N PRO A 451 -6.47 -39.08 -7.01
CA PRO A 451 -6.69 -40.33 -6.29
C PRO A 451 -7.25 -40.11 -4.88
N GLY A 452 -8.31 -40.83 -4.51
CA GLY A 452 -8.91 -40.76 -3.17
C GLY A 452 -9.91 -39.62 -2.97
N ASN A 453 -10.30 -38.91 -4.04
CA ASN A 453 -11.36 -37.92 -3.96
C ASN A 453 -12.75 -38.60 -3.81
N ALA A 454 -13.77 -37.85 -3.39
CA ALA A 454 -15.11 -38.39 -3.13
C ALA A 454 -15.96 -38.68 -4.39
N MET A 455 -15.56 -38.20 -5.57
CA MET A 455 -16.23 -38.45 -6.85
C MET A 455 -15.73 -39.78 -7.44
N PRO A 456 -16.54 -40.86 -7.45
CA PRO A 456 -16.12 -42.16 -7.96
C PRO A 456 -16.04 -42.18 -9.49
N ASP A 457 -15.37 -43.19 -10.05
CA ASP A 457 -15.37 -43.45 -11.49
C ASP A 457 -16.73 -44.04 -11.90
N MET A 458 -17.61 -43.21 -12.48
CA MET A 458 -19.01 -43.55 -12.77
C MET A 458 -19.23 -44.34 -14.08
N GLY A 459 -18.17 -44.74 -14.77
CA GLY A 459 -18.28 -45.48 -16.04
C GLY A 459 -18.84 -44.68 -17.22
N ILE A 460 -18.81 -43.34 -17.14
CA ILE A 460 -19.33 -42.45 -18.18
C ILE A 460 -18.49 -42.57 -19.46
N SER A 461 -19.14 -42.79 -20.61
CA SER A 461 -18.46 -42.87 -21.90
C SER A 461 -17.92 -41.51 -22.36
N GLU A 462 -17.07 -41.50 -23.39
CA GLU A 462 -16.52 -40.23 -23.89
C GLU A 462 -17.59 -39.28 -24.43
N ASP A 463 -18.51 -39.80 -25.23
CA ASP A 463 -19.59 -39.00 -25.82
C ASP A 463 -20.57 -38.50 -24.75
N GLN A 464 -20.86 -39.31 -23.74
CA GLN A 464 -21.69 -38.90 -22.61
C GLN A 464 -21.02 -37.79 -21.79
N ALA A 465 -19.72 -37.92 -21.53
CA ALA A 465 -18.97 -36.91 -20.79
C ALA A 465 -18.85 -35.58 -21.57
N ARG A 466 -18.78 -35.64 -22.90
CA ARG A 466 -18.82 -34.48 -23.79
C ARG A 466 -20.16 -33.75 -23.71
N ASP A 467 -21.27 -34.48 -23.75
CA ASP A 467 -22.61 -33.91 -23.61
C ASP A 467 -22.83 -33.26 -22.23
N ILE A 468 -22.40 -33.93 -21.15
CA ILE A 468 -22.42 -33.37 -19.79
C ILE A 468 -21.56 -32.11 -19.73
N THR A 469 -20.36 -32.14 -20.32
CA THR A 469 -19.48 -30.96 -20.40
C THR A 469 -20.16 -29.82 -21.14
N ALA A 470 -20.83 -30.09 -22.25
CA ALA A 470 -21.57 -29.07 -23.01
C ALA A 470 -22.61 -28.37 -22.12
N TYR A 471 -23.37 -29.13 -21.33
CA TYR A 471 -24.30 -28.58 -20.35
C TYR A 471 -23.59 -27.73 -19.29
N LEU A 472 -22.53 -28.24 -18.66
CA LEU A 472 -21.80 -27.52 -17.61
C LEU A 472 -21.20 -26.20 -18.10
N TYR A 473 -20.82 -26.11 -19.38
CA TYR A 473 -20.30 -24.88 -19.99
C TYR A 473 -21.38 -23.83 -20.27
N THR A 474 -22.66 -24.21 -20.26
CA THR A 474 -23.78 -23.25 -20.29
C THR A 474 -23.94 -22.51 -18.96
N LEU A 475 -23.45 -23.09 -17.86
CA LEU A 475 -23.53 -22.49 -16.52
C LEU A 475 -22.47 -21.39 -16.37
N ARG A 476 -22.85 -20.12 -16.59
CA ARG A 476 -21.94 -18.96 -16.59
C ARG A 476 -22.19 -17.94 -15.48
#